data_AF-I4YIZ5-F1
#
_entry.id   AF-I4YIZ5-F1
#
_cell.length_a   1.000
_cell.length_b   1.000
_cell.length_c   1.000
_cell.angle_alpha   90.00
_cell.angle_beta   90.00
_cell.angle_gamma   90.00
#
_symmetry.space_group_name_H-M   'P 1'
#
loop_
_entity.id
_entity.type
_entity.pdbx_description
1 polymer ?
#
loop_
_entity_poly.entity_id
_entity_poly.type
_entity_poly.pdbx_seq_one_letter_code
_entity_poly.pdbx_strand_id
1 'polypeptide(L)'
;MSKNAYDRHKQWKYEQEKIYRRDFNLEAERDKGVTEFDLIKQNHKFLKDEDLYDSDEEVKETTEEVTDPYAQKLSDKYYDSLYKEFAIADLKHYKTQISLRWRTKQEVVDGVGETSCANIRCMTRESKLIPFELPFNYKENDIAKNAEVKVVLCRHCSKKLSYKQDKDKEENLIRSRREHNRSRSPESRKKRPS
;
A
#
# COMPACT_ATOMS: atom_id res chain seq x y z
N MET A 1 -23.77 -14.41 -52.07
CA MET A 1 -22.34 -14.81 -52.06
C MET A 1 -21.90 -14.99 -50.62
N SER A 2 -21.34 -16.15 -50.27
CA SER A 2 -20.86 -16.43 -48.91
C SER A 2 -19.65 -15.55 -48.58
N LYS A 3 -19.73 -14.74 -47.51
CA LYS A 3 -18.60 -13.93 -47.03
C LYS A 3 -17.41 -14.85 -46.76
N ASN A 4 -16.20 -14.44 -47.16
CA ASN A 4 -15.01 -15.23 -46.87
C ASN A 4 -14.65 -15.13 -45.37
N ALA A 5 -13.68 -15.92 -44.91
CA ALA A 5 -13.29 -15.94 -43.50
C ALA A 5 -12.74 -14.59 -43.01
N TYR A 6 -12.08 -13.82 -43.86
CA TYR A 6 -11.51 -12.52 -43.54
C TYR A 6 -12.60 -11.46 -43.30
N ASP A 7 -13.62 -11.41 -44.17
CA ASP A 7 -14.74 -10.47 -44.06
C ASP A 7 -15.56 -10.70 -42.79
N ARG A 8 -15.76 -11.97 -42.41
CA ARG A 8 -16.45 -12.33 -41.16
C ARG A 8 -15.64 -11.90 -39.94
N HIS A 9 -14.32 -12.11 -39.94
CA HIS A 9 -13.46 -11.69 -38.83
C HIS A 9 -13.43 -10.17 -38.64
N LYS A 10 -13.39 -9.41 -39.74
CA LYS A 10 -13.45 -7.95 -39.72
C LYS A 10 -14.79 -7.46 -39.13
N GLN A 11 -15.89 -8.12 -39.50
CA GLN A 11 -17.20 -7.81 -38.97
C GLN A 11 -17.31 -8.12 -37.47
N TRP A 12 -16.80 -9.27 -37.01
CA TRP A 12 -16.76 -9.60 -35.58
C TRP A 12 -15.94 -8.59 -34.78
N LYS A 13 -14.77 -8.17 -35.27
CA LYS A 13 -13.97 -7.13 -34.60
C LYS A 13 -14.74 -5.82 -34.44
N TYR A 14 -15.43 -5.39 -35.49
CA TYR A 14 -16.23 -4.17 -35.47
C TYR A 14 -17.44 -4.27 -34.53
N GLU A 15 -18.11 -5.43 -34.49
CA GLU A 15 -19.23 -5.69 -33.60
C GLU A 15 -18.78 -5.74 -32.13
N GLN A 16 -17.63 -6.37 -31.83
CA GLN A 16 -17.01 -6.37 -30.50
C GLN A 16 -16.64 -4.97 -30.04
N GLU A 17 -16.02 -4.16 -30.90
CA GLU A 17 -15.65 -2.78 -30.57
C GLU A 17 -16.88 -1.90 -30.28
N LYS A 18 -17.99 -2.12 -31.01
CA LYS A 18 -19.26 -1.44 -30.75
C LYS A 18 -19.89 -1.83 -29.41
N ILE A 19 -19.88 -3.12 -29.07
CA ILE A 19 -20.38 -3.60 -27.78
C ILE A 19 -19.56 -2.97 -26.66
N TYR A 20 -18.23 -3.04 -26.75
CA TYR A 20 -17.33 -2.44 -25.77
C TYR A 20 -17.57 -0.93 -25.60
N ARG A 21 -17.71 -0.17 -26.69
CA ARG A 21 -18.00 1.27 -26.63
C ARG A 21 -19.38 1.57 -26.03
N ARG A 22 -20.39 0.73 -26.30
CA ARG A 22 -21.73 0.89 -25.73
C ARG A 22 -21.72 0.66 -24.23
N ASP A 23 -21.05 -0.38 -23.77
CA ASP A 23 -20.94 -0.72 -22.36
C ASP A 23 -20.17 0.36 -21.60
N PHE A 24 -19.08 0.88 -22.19
CA PHE A 24 -18.33 2.03 -21.66
C PHE A 24 -19.19 3.30 -21.50
N ASN A 25 -20.04 3.61 -22.48
CA ASN A 25 -20.95 4.76 -22.38
C ASN A 25 -22.04 4.56 -21.33
N LEU A 26 -22.55 3.33 -21.15
CA LEU A 26 -23.54 3.01 -20.11
C LEU A 26 -22.94 3.08 -18.69
N GLU A 27 -21.69 2.69 -18.52
CA GLU A 27 -20.95 2.88 -17.28
C GLU A 27 -20.72 4.37 -16.98
N ALA A 28 -20.30 5.15 -17.98
CA ALA A 28 -20.14 6.60 -17.83
C ALA A 28 -21.46 7.34 -17.51
N GLU A 29 -22.60 6.84 -17.99
CA GLU A 29 -23.92 7.40 -17.67
C GLU A 29 -24.39 7.07 -16.24
N ARG A 30 -24.00 5.91 -15.69
CA ARG A 30 -24.28 5.52 -14.29
C ARG A 30 -23.51 6.37 -13.27
N ASP A 31 -22.40 6.96 -13.68
CA ASP A 31 -21.42 7.66 -12.82
C ASP A 31 -21.78 9.13 -12.52
N LYS A 32 -23.03 9.54 -12.76
CA LYS A 32 -23.46 10.95 -12.62
C LYS A 32 -23.81 11.38 -11.17
N GLY A 33 -23.70 10.49 -10.18
CA GLY A 33 -24.04 10.78 -8.78
C GLY A 33 -22.94 10.35 -7.82
N VAL A 34 -22.85 11.03 -6.67
CA VAL A 34 -21.96 10.63 -5.56
C VAL A 34 -22.45 9.29 -5.01
N THR A 35 -21.62 8.26 -5.10
CA THR A 35 -21.96 6.93 -4.59
C THR A 35 -21.69 6.81 -3.10
N GLU A 36 -22.28 5.81 -2.44
CA GLU A 36 -21.93 5.47 -1.05
C GLU A 36 -20.43 5.18 -0.88
N PHE A 37 -19.82 4.59 -1.90
CA PHE A 37 -18.38 4.35 -1.94
C PHE A 37 -17.58 5.66 -1.94
N ASP A 38 -18.05 6.68 -2.66
CA ASP A 38 -17.42 8.00 -2.68
C ASP A 38 -17.54 8.69 -1.32
N LEU A 39 -18.69 8.59 -0.67
CA LEU A 39 -18.90 9.13 0.68
C LEU A 39 -17.96 8.47 1.70
N ILE A 40 -17.82 7.14 1.65
CA ILE A 40 -16.88 6.41 2.52
C ILE A 40 -15.45 6.85 2.20
N LYS A 41 -15.07 6.91 0.92
CA LYS A 41 -13.72 7.27 0.51
C LYS A 41 -13.31 8.68 0.95
N GLN A 42 -14.26 9.61 0.97
CA GLN A 42 -14.03 10.99 1.42
C GLN A 42 -13.91 11.11 2.94
N ASN A 43 -14.68 10.32 3.70
CA ASN A 43 -14.80 10.45 5.16
C ASN A 43 -14.05 9.39 5.97
N HIS A 44 -13.48 8.37 5.32
CA HIS A 44 -12.77 7.28 6.00
C HIS A 44 -11.41 7.75 6.50
N LYS A 45 -11.17 7.56 7.80
CA LYS A 45 -9.86 7.75 8.43
C LYS A 45 -9.12 6.44 8.62
N PHE A 46 -7.79 6.45 8.46
CA PHE A 46 -6.96 5.26 8.69
C PHE A 46 -6.96 4.83 10.16
N LEU A 47 -6.87 5.80 11.07
CA LEU A 47 -7.11 5.65 12.51
C LEU A 47 -8.07 6.75 12.97
N LYS A 48 -9.03 6.39 13.81
CA LYS A 48 -9.85 7.36 14.55
C LYS A 48 -9.07 7.88 15.75
N ASP A 49 -9.43 9.07 16.23
CA ASP A 49 -8.75 9.75 17.32
C ASP A 49 -8.74 8.90 18.62
N GLU A 50 -9.77 8.09 18.84
CA GLU A 50 -9.87 7.13 19.95
C GLU A 50 -8.85 5.98 19.88
N ASP A 51 -8.43 5.61 18.67
CA ASP A 51 -7.49 4.51 18.41
C ASP A 51 -6.02 5.00 18.35
N LEU A 52 -5.78 6.31 18.53
CA LEU A 52 -4.42 6.87 18.65
C LEU A 52 -3.91 6.69 20.08
N TYR A 53 -2.83 5.95 20.26
CA TYR A 53 -2.13 5.86 21.54
C TYR A 53 -1.39 7.17 21.80
N ASP A 54 -1.90 7.95 22.77
CA ASP A 54 -1.21 9.04 23.50
C ASP A 54 -0.12 9.77 22.68
N SER A 55 -0.55 10.54 21.68
CA SER A 55 0.28 11.64 21.19
C SER A 55 0.02 12.84 22.09
N ASP A 56 1.01 13.23 22.91
CA ASP A 56 1.01 14.46 23.73
C ASP A 56 0.76 15.74 22.90
N GLU A 57 0.77 15.64 21.57
CA GLU A 57 0.22 16.65 20.68
C GLU A 57 -1.30 16.49 20.62
N GLU A 58 -1.98 17.30 21.42
CA GLU A 58 -3.39 17.63 21.32
C GLU A 58 -3.64 18.31 19.95
N VAL A 59 -3.49 17.55 18.86
CA VAL A 59 -3.96 17.96 17.53
C VAL A 59 -5.46 17.82 17.60
N LYS A 60 -6.10 18.80 18.24
CA LYS A 60 -7.49 19.16 17.98
C LYS A 60 -7.53 19.43 16.49
N GLU A 61 -7.84 18.40 15.71
CA GLU A 61 -8.36 18.57 14.36
C GLU A 61 -9.42 19.65 14.52
N THR A 62 -9.15 20.83 13.96
CA THR A 62 -10.19 21.80 13.71
C THR A 62 -11.22 21.00 12.94
N THR A 63 -12.33 20.68 13.61
CA THR A 63 -13.46 19.96 13.07
C THR A 63 -13.97 20.80 11.91
N GLU A 64 -13.34 20.63 10.74
CA GLU A 64 -13.83 21.14 9.48
C GLU A 64 -15.23 20.57 9.34
N GLU A 65 -16.15 21.48 9.10
CA GLU A 65 -17.59 21.31 9.21
C GLU A 65 -18.06 19.94 8.74
N VAL A 66 -18.70 19.21 9.66
CA VAL A 66 -19.43 17.96 9.40
C VAL A 66 -20.33 18.17 8.19
N THR A 67 -19.89 17.70 7.03
CA THR A 67 -20.51 18.06 5.76
C THR A 67 -21.77 17.22 5.51
N ASP A 68 -21.86 16.03 6.12
CA ASP A 68 -23.05 15.18 6.10
C ASP A 68 -23.05 14.13 7.25
N PRO A 69 -23.98 14.19 8.21
CA PRO A 69 -24.14 13.19 9.28
C PRO A 69 -24.37 11.76 8.78
N TYR A 70 -24.94 11.58 7.58
CA TYR A 70 -25.11 10.26 6.97
C TYR A 70 -23.77 9.67 6.56
N ALA A 71 -22.94 10.47 5.86
CA ALA A 71 -21.62 10.04 5.41
C ALA A 71 -20.70 9.65 6.58
N GLN A 72 -20.78 10.37 7.70
CA GLN A 72 -20.07 10.01 8.93
C GLN A 72 -20.51 8.66 9.47
N LYS A 73 -21.82 8.44 9.68
CA LYS A 73 -22.33 7.15 10.17
C LYS A 73 -21.96 5.98 9.24
N LEU A 74 -21.95 6.23 7.94
CA LEU A 74 -21.55 5.23 6.95
C LEU A 74 -20.05 4.90 7.04
N SER A 75 -19.20 5.93 7.16
CA SER A 75 -17.76 5.78 7.38
C SER A 75 -17.46 5.05 8.69
N ASP A 76 -18.17 5.40 9.77
CA ASP A 76 -18.02 4.77 11.08
C ASP A 76 -18.34 3.28 11.02
N LYS A 77 -19.49 2.95 10.43
CA LYS A 77 -19.90 1.55 10.25
C LYS A 77 -18.89 0.76 9.42
N TYR A 78 -18.31 1.37 8.39
CA TYR A 78 -17.26 0.75 7.60
C TYR A 78 -15.99 0.54 8.43
N TYR A 79 -15.54 1.56 9.16
CA TYR A 79 -14.37 1.48 10.03
C TYR A 79 -14.49 0.38 11.09
N ASP A 80 -15.65 0.26 11.73
CA ASP A 80 -15.94 -0.77 12.74
C ASP A 80 -16.00 -2.18 12.15
N SER A 81 -16.26 -2.29 10.83
CA SER A 81 -16.27 -3.57 10.14
C SER A 81 -14.86 -4.11 9.80
N LEU A 82 -13.83 -3.27 9.94
CA LEU A 82 -12.44 -3.62 9.63
C LEU A 82 -11.74 -4.29 10.82
N TYR A 83 -10.83 -5.21 10.50
CA TYR A 83 -10.01 -5.92 11.47
C TYR A 83 -8.64 -5.27 11.54
N LYS A 84 -8.36 -4.61 12.66
CA LYS A 84 -7.23 -3.68 12.84
C LYS A 84 -6.01 -4.27 13.57
N GLU A 85 -5.96 -5.57 13.80
CA GLU A 85 -4.81 -6.24 14.45
C GLU A 85 -3.59 -6.38 13.52
N PHE A 86 -3.85 -6.72 12.26
CA PHE A 86 -2.84 -6.85 11.21
C PHE A 86 -3.36 -6.17 9.93
N ALA A 87 -2.48 -5.44 9.27
CA ALA A 87 -2.74 -4.81 7.99
C ALA A 87 -2.34 -5.72 6.82
N ILE A 88 -2.89 -5.37 5.65
CA ILE A 88 -2.50 -5.90 4.35
C ILE A 88 -1.58 -4.88 3.66
N ALA A 89 -0.56 -5.38 2.99
CA ALA A 89 0.43 -4.56 2.28
C ALA A 89 0.32 -4.70 0.76
N ASP A 90 0.41 -3.58 0.05
CA ASP A 90 0.73 -3.55 -1.37
C ASP A 90 2.24 -3.32 -1.56
N LEU A 91 2.95 -4.37 -1.93
CA LEU A 91 4.39 -4.33 -2.20
C LEU A 91 4.75 -4.21 -3.70
N LYS A 92 3.85 -3.79 -4.58
CA LYS A 92 4.18 -3.63 -6.02
C LYS A 92 5.21 -2.53 -6.25
N HIS A 93 5.10 -1.44 -5.52
CA HIS A 93 5.99 -0.28 -5.65
C HIS A 93 7.03 -0.21 -4.51
N TYR A 94 7.39 -1.34 -3.91
CA TYR A 94 8.25 -1.43 -2.71
C TYR A 94 9.59 -0.67 -2.77
N LYS A 95 10.08 -0.34 -3.98
CA LYS A 95 11.30 0.48 -4.15
C LYS A 95 11.07 1.97 -3.92
N THR A 96 9.85 2.46 -4.07
CA THR A 96 9.47 3.87 -3.92
C THR A 96 8.55 4.07 -2.72
N GLN A 97 7.43 3.36 -2.69
CA GLN A 97 6.42 3.48 -1.64
C GLN A 97 5.70 2.14 -1.41
N ILE A 98 5.22 1.97 -0.19
CA ILE A 98 4.41 0.84 0.23
C ILE A 98 3.08 1.40 0.71
N SER A 99 1.99 0.73 0.35
CA SER A 99 0.65 1.10 0.83
C SER A 99 0.15 0.03 1.78
N LEU A 100 -0.50 0.45 2.85
CA LEU A 100 -1.10 -0.41 3.86
C LEU A 100 -2.61 -0.13 3.94
N ARG A 101 -3.39 -1.15 4.30
CA ARG A 101 -4.80 -1.00 4.69
C ARG A 101 -5.18 -2.06 5.70
N TRP A 102 -6.24 -1.80 6.48
CA TRP A 102 -6.81 -2.79 7.38
C TRP A 102 -7.49 -3.93 6.62
N ARG A 103 -7.61 -5.07 7.31
CA ARG A 103 -8.19 -6.29 6.75
C ARG A 103 -9.72 -6.21 6.78
N THR A 104 -10.34 -6.75 5.73
CA THR A 104 -11.78 -7.00 5.70
C THR A 104 -12.11 -8.36 6.33
N LYS A 105 -13.36 -8.56 6.72
CA LYS A 105 -13.84 -9.85 7.27
C LYS A 105 -13.48 -11.04 6.39
N GLN A 106 -13.69 -10.92 5.07
CA GLN A 106 -13.44 -12.03 4.15
C GLN A 106 -11.96 -12.41 4.13
N GLU A 107 -11.06 -11.44 4.15
CA GLU A 107 -9.62 -11.68 4.15
C GLU A 107 -9.13 -12.33 5.45
N VAL A 108 -9.76 -11.99 6.58
CA VAL A 108 -9.49 -12.67 7.86
C VAL A 108 -9.95 -14.12 7.80
N VAL A 109 -11.15 -14.38 7.29
CA VAL A 109 -11.68 -15.74 7.11
C VAL A 109 -10.83 -16.56 6.14
N ASP A 110 -10.31 -15.93 5.08
CA ASP A 110 -9.40 -16.54 4.12
C ASP A 110 -7.98 -16.75 4.68
N GLY A 111 -7.72 -16.30 5.92
CA GLY A 111 -6.46 -16.48 6.64
C GLY A 111 -5.32 -15.57 6.16
N VAL A 112 -5.63 -14.44 5.53
CA VAL A 112 -4.64 -13.46 5.05
C VAL A 112 -3.96 -12.79 6.25
N GLY A 113 -2.63 -12.87 6.30
CA GLY A 113 -1.83 -12.42 7.42
C GLY A 113 -1.74 -13.42 8.58
N GLU A 114 -2.22 -14.65 8.41
CA GLU A 114 -2.09 -15.71 9.42
C GLU A 114 -1.58 -17.02 8.81
N THR A 115 -2.27 -17.52 7.78
CA THR A 115 -1.89 -18.72 7.03
C THR A 115 -1.42 -18.39 5.60
N SER A 116 -1.75 -17.20 5.11
CA SER A 116 -1.34 -16.65 3.83
C SER A 116 -0.61 -15.33 4.02
N CYS A 117 0.32 -15.03 3.11
CA CYS A 117 1.06 -13.76 3.13
C CYS A 117 0.12 -12.55 3.03
N ALA A 118 0.34 -11.50 3.84
CA ALA A 118 -0.46 -10.27 3.81
C ALA A 118 -0.13 -9.33 2.63
N ASN A 119 0.75 -9.72 1.70
CA ASN A 119 0.95 -8.95 0.47
C ASN A 119 -0.16 -9.25 -0.54
N ILE A 120 -0.91 -8.23 -0.97
CA ILE A 120 -2.09 -8.37 -1.86
C ILE A 120 -1.80 -9.20 -3.11
N ARG A 121 -0.59 -9.05 -3.68
CA ARG A 121 -0.20 -9.75 -4.92
C ARG A 121 0.58 -11.05 -4.68
N CYS A 122 0.55 -11.58 -3.46
CA CYS A 122 1.25 -12.80 -3.09
C CYS A 122 0.24 -13.90 -2.81
N MET A 123 0.27 -14.96 -3.62
CA MET A 123 -0.62 -16.13 -3.44
C MET A 123 0.02 -17.22 -2.55
N THR A 124 1.19 -16.93 -1.98
CA THR A 124 1.93 -17.89 -1.18
C THR A 124 1.26 -18.13 0.17
N ARG A 125 0.89 -19.40 0.38
CA ARG A 125 0.55 -19.97 1.68
C ARG A 125 1.78 -20.72 2.19
N GLU A 126 2.44 -20.16 3.18
CA GLU A 126 3.67 -20.70 3.78
C GLU A 126 3.38 -21.05 5.23
N SER A 127 3.98 -22.14 5.73
CA SER A 127 3.86 -22.50 7.14
C SER A 127 4.63 -21.56 8.08
N LYS A 128 5.55 -20.77 7.54
CA LYS A 128 6.37 -19.82 8.30
C LYS A 128 6.21 -18.40 7.75
N LEU A 129 5.21 -17.71 8.24
CA LEU A 129 5.09 -16.26 8.06
C LEU A 129 5.78 -15.52 9.21
N ILE A 130 6.20 -14.28 8.95
CA ILE A 130 6.96 -13.46 9.89
C ILE A 130 6.14 -12.19 10.17
N PRO A 131 5.81 -11.89 11.44
CA PRO A 131 5.21 -10.62 11.81
C PRO A 131 6.25 -9.49 11.78
N PHE A 132 5.84 -8.32 11.33
CA PHE A 132 6.62 -7.08 11.32
C PHE A 132 5.80 -5.96 11.93
N GLU A 133 6.42 -5.18 12.79
CA GLU A 133 5.89 -3.91 13.30
C GLU A 133 6.56 -2.80 12.51
N LEU A 134 5.75 -1.91 11.93
CA LEU A 134 6.20 -0.91 10.98
C LEU A 134 5.73 0.48 11.39
N PRO A 135 6.63 1.47 11.46
CA PRO A 135 6.20 2.87 11.51
C PRO A 135 5.63 3.24 10.14
N PHE A 136 4.33 3.53 10.11
CA PHE A 136 3.59 3.94 8.93
C PHE A 136 3.32 5.44 9.00
N ASN A 137 4.06 6.19 8.18
CA ASN A 137 3.82 7.62 7.98
C ASN A 137 2.86 7.80 6.81
N TYR A 138 1.74 8.47 7.04
CA TYR A 138 0.70 8.72 6.04
C TYR A 138 0.24 10.18 6.10
N LYS A 139 -0.50 10.58 5.06
CA LYS A 139 -1.15 11.89 5.03
C LYS A 139 -2.65 11.70 4.97
N GLU A 140 -3.37 12.43 5.81
CA GLU A 140 -4.82 12.45 5.87
C GLU A 140 -5.24 13.91 5.93
N ASN A 141 -6.06 14.37 4.98
CA ASN A 141 -6.44 15.78 4.84
C ASN A 141 -5.22 16.73 4.84
N ASP A 142 -4.16 16.36 4.09
CA ASP A 142 -2.87 17.05 4.02
C ASP A 142 -2.06 17.15 5.33
N ILE A 143 -2.56 16.58 6.42
CA ILE A 143 -1.88 16.48 7.70
C ILE A 143 -1.05 15.19 7.73
N ALA A 144 0.24 15.32 8.06
CA ALA A 144 1.10 14.16 8.24
C ALA A 144 0.79 13.48 9.58
N LYS A 145 0.52 12.17 9.54
CA LYS A 145 0.23 11.33 10.70
C LYS A 145 1.19 10.12 10.71
N ASN A 146 1.42 9.56 11.89
CA ASN A 146 2.20 8.33 12.07
C ASN A 146 1.38 7.30 12.84
N ALA A 147 1.56 6.02 12.51
CA ALA A 147 0.96 4.90 13.20
C ALA A 147 1.94 3.73 13.27
N GLU A 148 1.90 2.94 14.34
CA GLU A 148 2.56 1.65 14.37
C GLU A 148 1.61 0.57 13.85
N VAL A 149 2.00 -0.09 12.76
CA VAL A 149 1.14 -1.06 12.07
C VAL A 149 1.83 -2.42 12.02
N LYS A 150 1.08 -3.48 12.32
CA LYS A 150 1.57 -4.86 12.24
C LYS A 150 1.20 -5.50 10.91
N VAL A 151 2.13 -6.21 10.27
CA VAL A 151 1.90 -6.97 9.03
C VAL A 151 2.61 -8.31 9.07
N VAL A 152 1.99 -9.34 8.49
CA VAL A 152 2.54 -10.70 8.50
C VAL A 152 2.89 -11.14 7.07
N LEU A 153 4.17 -11.38 6.79
CA LEU A 153 4.66 -11.62 5.42
C LEU A 153 5.48 -12.91 5.31
N CYS A 154 5.48 -13.51 4.12
CA CYS A 154 6.39 -14.59 3.78
C CYS A 154 7.83 -14.09 3.63
N ARG A 155 8.80 -15.02 3.59
CA ARG A 155 10.23 -14.67 3.48
C ARG A 155 10.59 -13.88 2.22
N HIS A 156 9.86 -14.06 1.12
CA HIS A 156 10.11 -13.31 -0.11
C HIS A 156 9.60 -11.87 0.00
N CYS A 157 8.42 -11.67 0.60
CA CYS A 157 7.82 -10.35 0.76
C CYS A 157 8.51 -9.52 1.85
N SER A 158 9.04 -10.15 2.90
CA SER A 158 9.83 -9.45 3.92
C SER A 158 11.06 -8.76 3.33
N LYS A 159 11.76 -9.39 2.37
CA LYS A 159 12.87 -8.76 1.65
C LYS A 159 12.44 -7.53 0.85
N LYS A 160 11.23 -7.52 0.30
CA LYS A 160 10.70 -6.34 -0.42
C LYS A 160 10.39 -5.22 0.56
N LEU A 161 9.83 -5.55 1.72
CA LEU A 161 9.52 -4.60 2.78
C LEU A 161 10.78 -3.88 3.28
N SER A 162 11.88 -4.62 3.49
CA SER A 162 13.16 -4.06 3.97
C SER A 162 14.04 -3.45 2.88
N TYR A 163 13.60 -3.45 1.61
CA TYR A 163 14.45 -3.07 0.46
C TYR A 163 15.16 -1.72 0.62
N LYS A 164 14.43 -0.68 1.05
CA LYS A 164 14.98 0.67 1.20
C LYS A 164 16.04 0.71 2.31
N GLN A 165 15.74 0.13 3.46
CA GLN A 165 16.67 0.07 4.60
C GLN A 165 17.95 -0.70 4.24
N ASP A 166 17.81 -1.82 3.53
CA ASP A 166 18.95 -2.64 3.11
C ASP A 166 19.82 -1.89 2.08
N LYS A 167 19.20 -1.19 1.14
CA LYS A 167 19.91 -0.36 0.15
C LYS A 167 20.65 0.80 0.81
N ASP A 168 20.02 1.51 1.73
CA ASP A 168 20.64 2.62 2.44
C ASP A 168 21.84 2.15 3.29
N LYS A 169 21.72 0.98 3.94
CA LYS A 169 22.83 0.34 4.65
C LYS A 169 23.98 -0.01 3.72
N GLU A 170 23.70 -0.61 2.56
CA GLU A 170 24.72 -0.96 1.56
C GLU A 170 25.46 0.30 1.06
N GLU A 171 24.73 1.36 0.71
CA GLU A 171 25.32 2.62 0.26
C GLU A 171 26.21 3.25 1.35
N ASN A 172 25.78 3.22 2.61
CA ASN A 172 26.56 3.72 3.74
C ASN A 172 27.85 2.92 3.98
N LEU A 173 27.80 1.59 3.85
CA LEU A 173 28.98 0.73 3.93
C LEU A 173 29.99 1.02 2.80
N ILE A 174 29.50 1.31 1.59
CA ILE A 174 30.37 1.69 0.48
C ILE A 174 31.03 3.05 0.75
N ARG A 175 30.27 4.03 1.28
CA ARG A 175 30.80 5.36 1.63
C ARG A 175 31.88 5.27 2.71
N SER A 176 31.62 4.55 3.81
CA SER A 176 32.59 4.39 4.90
C SER A 176 33.88 3.70 4.45
N ARG A 177 33.78 2.68 3.59
CA ARG A 177 34.96 2.01 3.01
C ARG A 177 35.78 2.93 2.11
N ARG A 178 35.13 3.81 1.34
CA ARG A 178 35.81 4.82 0.51
C ARG A 178 36.55 5.84 1.36
N GLU A 179 35.94 6.30 2.46
CA GLU A 179 36.58 7.21 3.41
C GLU A 179 37.78 6.57 4.11
N HIS A 180 37.63 5.33 4.59
CA HIS A 180 38.72 4.59 5.20
C HIS A 180 39.91 4.41 4.25
N ASN A 181 39.65 4.08 2.97
CA ASN A 181 40.71 3.96 1.97
C ASN A 181 41.39 5.30 1.65
N ARG A 182 40.65 6.42 1.62
CA ARG A 182 41.23 7.76 1.45
C ARG A 182 42.17 8.13 2.58
N SER A 183 41.79 7.83 3.83
CA SER A 183 42.61 8.09 5.03
C SER A 183 43.89 7.23 5.11
N ARG A 184 44.00 6.15 4.33
CA ARG A 184 45.16 5.23 4.30
C ARG A 184 46.24 5.60 3.25
N SER A 185 46.15 6.75 2.59
CA SER A 185 47.15 7.20 1.59
C SER A 185 48.34 7.93 2.27
N PRO A 186 49.53 8.01 1.64
CA PRO A 186 50.63 7.05 1.68
C PRO A 186 51.76 7.44 2.68
N GLU A 187 51.48 7.99 3.85
CA GLU A 187 52.55 8.43 4.78
C GLU A 187 53.15 7.29 5.62
N SER A 188 52.51 6.11 5.64
CA SER A 188 52.96 4.94 6.41
C SER A 188 53.93 3.98 5.68
N ARG A 189 54.27 4.24 4.40
CA ARG A 189 55.24 3.41 3.64
C ARG A 189 56.72 3.79 3.81
N LYS A 190 57.05 4.84 4.58
CA LYS A 190 58.45 5.32 4.76
C LYS A 190 59.19 4.80 6.00
N LYS A 191 58.81 3.65 6.57
CA LYS A 191 59.57 3.01 7.67
C LYS A 191 59.88 1.55 7.37
N ARG A 192 60.79 1.32 6.42
CA ARG A 192 61.62 0.11 6.41
C ARG A 192 63.07 0.57 6.47
N PRO A 193 63.76 0.43 7.62
CA PRO A 193 65.20 0.62 7.65
C PRO A 193 65.88 -0.57 6.96
N SER A 194 66.90 -0.26 6.17
CA SER A 194 67.83 -1.24 5.58
C SER A 194 68.73 -1.86 6.63
#